data_AF-A0A4U1IDJ8-F1
#
_entry.id   AF-A0A4U1IDJ8-F1
#
_cell.length_a   1.000
_cell.length_b   1.000
_cell.length_c   1.000
_cell.angle_alpha   90.00
_cell.angle_beta   90.00
_cell.angle_gamma   90.00
#
_symmetry.space_group_name_H-M   'P 1'
#
loop_
_entity.id
_entity.type
_entity.pdbx_description
1 polymer ?
#
loop_
_entity_poly.entity_id
_entity_poly.type
_entity_poly.pdbx_seq_one_letter_code
_entity_poly.pdbx_strand_id
1 'polypeptide(L)'
;MESTINFKRACQVTTRPDGTVAITFRQRRINFTAADLLIAVPAVILLIGGLLASVVVSADHGFILGMLAFFVVFALPIIVFYRLNWTMATISVERNGIRWGRHAMTYSDFNDIGWKSTIRKANRGPFSTTDSYVYIEAKGREIAVTKEIKGEGARDIAEALDKAATHYVNQLSR
;
A
#
# COMPACT_ATOMS: atom_id res chain seq x y z
N MET A 1 -8.07 -10.02 26.92
CA MET A 1 -7.31 -11.12 26.28
C MET A 1 -7.34 -10.83 24.78
N GLU A 2 -6.31 -10.19 24.24
CA GLU A 2 -6.20 -9.90 22.80
C GLU A 2 -5.92 -11.20 22.05
N SER A 3 -6.88 -11.69 21.28
CA SER A 3 -6.66 -12.83 20.40
C SER A 3 -6.11 -12.33 19.07
N THR A 4 -4.80 -12.36 18.90
CA THR A 4 -4.14 -12.04 17.63
C THR A 4 -4.30 -13.24 16.70
N ILE A 5 -5.35 -13.26 15.87
CA ILE A 5 -5.53 -14.29 14.86
C ILE A 5 -4.59 -13.96 13.69
N ASN A 6 -3.49 -14.71 13.61
CA ASN A 6 -2.42 -14.51 12.63
C ASN A 6 -2.76 -15.27 11.33
N PHE A 7 -3.35 -14.59 10.35
CA PHE A 7 -3.46 -15.13 8.98
C PHE A 7 -2.41 -14.48 8.06
N LYS A 8 -1.49 -15.35 7.61
CA LYS A 8 -0.52 -15.24 6.51
C LYS A 8 -0.29 -13.86 5.87
N ARG A 9 0.81 -13.23 6.31
CA ARG A 9 1.81 -12.41 5.58
C ARG A 9 1.45 -11.05 4.97
N ALA A 10 0.19 -10.68 4.72
CA ALA A 10 -0.11 -9.35 4.14
C ALA A 10 -0.82 -8.36 5.09
N CYS A 11 -1.54 -8.86 6.08
CA CYS A 11 -2.29 -8.05 7.03
C CYS A 11 -2.25 -8.62 8.45
N GLN A 12 -2.35 -7.75 9.43
CA GLN A 12 -2.48 -8.07 10.85
C GLN A 12 -3.92 -7.80 11.28
N VAL A 13 -4.60 -8.82 11.78
CA VAL A 13 -5.97 -8.71 12.30
C VAL A 13 -5.91 -8.67 13.82
N THR A 14 -6.51 -7.65 14.42
CA THR A 14 -6.55 -7.43 15.87
C THR A 14 -7.97 -7.21 16.32
N THR A 15 -8.46 -8.05 17.23
CA THR A 15 -9.77 -7.87 17.85
C THR A 15 -9.60 -7.04 19.12
N ARG A 16 -10.24 -5.87 19.16
CA ARG A 16 -10.22 -4.97 20.30
C ARG A 16 -11.21 -5.42 21.38
N PRO A 17 -11.05 -4.91 22.64
CA PRO A 17 -11.94 -5.26 23.75
C PRO A 17 -13.41 -4.85 23.55
N ASP A 18 -13.65 -3.84 22.72
CA ASP A 18 -14.98 -3.37 22.30
C ASP A 18 -15.64 -4.30 21.25
N GLY A 19 -14.94 -5.37 20.85
CA GLY A 19 -15.33 -6.29 19.80
C GLY A 19 -14.77 -5.88 18.43
N THR A 20 -14.46 -4.60 18.20
CA THR A 20 -14.06 -4.07 16.89
C THR A 20 -12.88 -4.86 16.31
N VAL A 21 -12.99 -5.30 15.06
CA VAL A 21 -11.90 -6.01 14.39
C VAL A 21 -11.13 -5.02 13.53
N ALA A 22 -9.88 -4.75 13.89
CA ALA A 22 -8.98 -3.88 13.15
C ALA A 22 -8.04 -4.72 12.26
N ILE A 23 -8.15 -4.53 10.94
CA ILE A 23 -7.32 -5.14 9.91
C ILE A 23 -6.28 -4.12 9.45
N THR A 24 -5.04 -4.28 9.88
CA THR A 24 -3.94 -3.39 9.55
C THR A 24 -3.07 -4.00 8.46
N PHE A 25 -2.77 -3.25 7.41
CA PHE A 25 -1.97 -3.70 6.27
C PHE A 25 -1.05 -2.59 5.80
N ARG A 26 -0.02 -2.97 5.04
CA ARG A 26 0.94 -2.03 4.48
C ARG A 26 0.51 -1.65 3.06
N GLN A 27 0.30 -0.35 2.82
CA GLN A 27 -0.03 0.18 1.50
C GLN A 27 0.90 1.34 1.12
N ARG A 28 0.97 1.67 -0.17
CA ARG A 28 1.75 2.81 -0.65
C ARG A 28 0.99 4.12 -0.46
N ARG A 29 1.71 5.19 -0.09
CA ARG A 29 1.12 6.51 0.20
C ARG A 29 0.73 7.23 -1.09
N ILE A 30 1.60 7.16 -2.10
CA ILE A 30 1.45 7.81 -3.41
C ILE A 30 1.07 6.77 -4.47
N ASN A 31 0.09 7.10 -5.32
CA ASN A 31 -0.32 6.27 -6.46
C ASN A 31 0.84 6.13 -7.46
N PHE A 32 0.97 4.98 -8.12
CA PHE A 32 2.10 4.66 -9.01
C PHE A 32 2.36 5.73 -10.09
N THR A 33 1.32 6.31 -10.69
CA THR A 33 1.44 7.33 -11.74
C THR A 33 2.03 8.65 -11.25
N ALA A 34 1.67 9.06 -10.03
CA ALA A 34 2.25 10.24 -9.40
C ALA A 34 3.65 9.93 -8.84
N ALA A 35 3.85 8.73 -8.30
CA ALA A 35 5.13 8.29 -7.78
C ALA A 35 6.19 8.18 -8.90
N ASP A 36 5.86 7.62 -10.07
CA ASP A 36 6.81 7.50 -11.17
C ASP A 36 7.27 8.87 -11.69
N LEU A 37 6.36 9.84 -11.86
CA LEU A 37 6.76 11.17 -12.32
C LEU A 37 7.56 11.93 -11.25
N LEU A 38 7.14 11.82 -9.99
CA LEU A 38 7.72 12.54 -8.84
C LEU A 38 9.02 11.89 -8.35
N ILE A 39 9.27 10.62 -8.70
CA ILE A 39 10.55 9.95 -8.50
C ILE A 39 11.45 10.14 -9.72
N ALA A 40 10.95 9.95 -10.94
CA ALA A 40 11.78 9.96 -12.15
C ALA A 40 12.37 11.33 -12.41
N VAL A 41 11.62 12.42 -12.25
CA VAL A 41 12.14 13.77 -12.54
C VAL A 41 13.25 14.17 -11.56
N PRO A 42 13.07 14.09 -10.23
CA PRO A 42 14.16 14.36 -9.30
C PRO A 42 15.29 13.34 -9.40
N ALA A 43 15.00 12.07 -9.66
CA ALA A 43 16.05 11.06 -9.84
C ALA A 43 16.92 11.37 -11.05
N VAL A 44 16.34 11.78 -12.19
CA VAL A 44 17.12 12.17 -13.38
C VAL A 44 17.96 13.42 -13.10
N ILE A 45 17.38 14.43 -12.43
CA ILE A 45 18.12 15.65 -12.04
C ILE A 45 19.27 15.31 -11.08
N LEU A 46 19.03 14.45 -10.09
CA LEU A 46 20.05 13.99 -9.14
C LEU A 46 21.08 13.07 -9.78
N LEU A 47 20.72 12.29 -10.80
CA LEU A 47 21.66 11.45 -11.54
C LEU A 47 22.60 12.33 -12.34
N ILE A 48 22.08 13.31 -13.07
CA ILE A 48 22.90 14.27 -13.83
C ILE A 48 23.77 15.10 -12.89
N GLY A 49 23.20 15.65 -11.82
CA GLY A 49 23.95 16.43 -10.83
C GLY A 49 24.98 15.60 -10.06
N GLY A 50 24.63 14.38 -9.65
CA GLY A 50 25.54 13.46 -8.97
C GLY A 50 26.65 12.95 -9.88
N LEU A 51 26.37 12.73 -11.17
CA LEU A 51 27.38 12.37 -12.16
C LEU A 51 28.35 13.53 -12.38
N LEU A 52 27.85 14.76 -12.56
CA LEU A 52 28.69 15.97 -12.67
C LEU A 52 29.54 16.20 -11.41
N ALA A 53 28.94 16.09 -10.22
CA ALA A 53 29.66 16.21 -8.96
C ALA A 53 30.72 15.11 -8.80
N SER A 54 30.42 13.87 -9.22
CA SER A 54 31.37 12.76 -9.17
C SER A 54 32.56 13.00 -10.10
N VAL A 55 32.36 13.60 -11.27
CA VAL A 55 33.44 13.94 -12.22
C VAL A 55 34.34 15.04 -11.64
N VAL A 56 33.76 16.09 -11.05
CA VAL A 56 34.52 17.17 -10.40
C VAL A 56 35.33 16.64 -9.21
N VAL A 57 34.69 15.87 -8.32
CA VAL A 57 35.36 15.31 -7.14
C VAL A 57 36.41 14.26 -7.53
N SER A 58 36.18 13.47 -8.58
CA SER A 58 37.16 12.49 -9.06
C SER A 58 38.40 13.15 -9.64
N ALA A 59 38.26 14.33 -10.25
CA ALA A 59 39.37 15.10 -10.81
C ALA A 59 40.32 15.60 -9.71
N ASP A 60 39.77 16.01 -8.56
CA ASP A 60 40.57 16.61 -7.49
C ASP A 60 40.97 15.60 -6.38
N HIS A 61 40.13 14.59 -6.10
CA HIS A 61 40.25 13.74 -4.89
C HIS A 61 40.24 12.23 -5.18
N GLY A 62 40.28 11.84 -6.45
CA GLY A 62 40.37 10.46 -6.90
C GLY A 62 39.03 9.73 -7.04
N PHE A 63 39.03 8.72 -7.91
CA PHE A 63 37.85 7.99 -8.38
C PHE A 63 36.99 7.37 -7.26
N ILE A 64 37.63 6.86 -6.20
CA ILE A 64 36.94 6.21 -5.07
C ILE A 64 36.05 7.22 -4.32
N LEU A 65 36.52 8.46 -4.14
CA LEU A 65 35.75 9.50 -3.46
C LEU A 65 34.56 9.96 -4.32
N GLY A 66 34.76 10.05 -5.63
CA GLY A 66 33.68 10.35 -6.59
C GLY A 66 32.57 9.29 -6.60
N MET A 67 32.94 8.00 -6.52
CA MET A 67 31.96 6.91 -6.48
C MET A 67 31.16 6.88 -5.16
N LEU A 68 31.81 7.18 -4.02
CA LEU A 68 31.14 7.34 -2.73
C LEU A 68 30.18 8.53 -2.73
N ALA A 69 30.60 9.67 -3.30
CA ALA A 69 29.74 10.85 -3.43
C ALA A 69 28.48 10.55 -4.27
N PHE A 70 28.61 9.80 -5.35
CA PHE A 70 27.46 9.34 -6.14
C PHE A 70 26.51 8.48 -5.29
N PHE A 71 27.01 7.52 -4.53
CA PHE A 71 26.17 6.65 -3.70
C PHE A 71 25.38 7.43 -2.64
N VAL A 72 26.01 8.44 -2.03
CA VAL A 72 25.38 9.28 -1.00
C VAL A 72 24.36 10.25 -1.58
N VAL A 73 24.67 10.90 -2.72
CA VAL A 73 23.78 11.91 -3.32
C VAL A 73 22.64 11.27 -4.12
N PHE A 74 22.86 10.09 -4.71
CA PHE A 74 21.89 9.45 -5.59
C PHE A 74 21.15 8.29 -4.92
N ALA A 75 21.88 7.29 -4.42
CA ALA A 75 21.23 6.04 -3.96
C ALA A 75 20.49 6.23 -2.63
N LEU A 76 21.08 6.97 -1.68
CA LEU A 76 20.48 7.17 -0.35
C LEU A 76 19.11 7.87 -0.40
N PRO A 77 18.92 9.01 -1.08
CA PRO A 77 17.62 9.68 -1.17
C PRO A 77 16.54 8.80 -1.82
N ILE A 78 16.89 8.02 -2.84
CA ILE A 78 15.96 7.09 -3.51
C ILE A 78 15.55 5.97 -2.55
N ILE A 79 16.50 5.38 -1.83
CA ILE A 79 16.20 4.32 -0.84
C ILE A 79 15.32 4.87 0.28
N VAL A 80 15.63 6.06 0.80
CA VAL A 80 14.85 6.73 1.86
C VAL A 80 13.45 7.02 1.36
N PHE A 81 13.29 7.58 0.16
CA PHE A 81 11.98 7.85 -0.43
C PHE A 81 11.17 6.56 -0.64
N TYR A 82 11.80 5.51 -1.17
CA TYR A 82 11.14 4.22 -1.37
C TYR A 82 10.70 3.60 -0.04
N ARG A 83 11.50 3.75 1.03
CA ARG A 83 11.14 3.33 2.40
C ARG A 83 9.98 4.16 2.97
N LEU A 84 10.02 5.48 2.82
CA LEU A 84 9.03 6.43 3.35
C LEU A 84 7.69 6.40 2.60
N ASN A 85 7.66 5.91 1.35
CA ASN A 85 6.42 5.79 0.58
C ASN A 85 5.49 4.68 1.09
N TRP A 86 5.92 3.86 2.04
CA TRP A 86 5.04 2.86 2.65
C TRP A 86 4.39 3.40 3.92
N THR A 87 3.08 3.26 4.02
CA THR A 87 2.30 3.57 5.22
C THR A 87 1.54 2.35 5.68
N MET A 88 1.32 2.26 6.99
CA MET A 88 0.33 1.34 7.53
C MET A 88 -1.05 1.98 7.34
N ALA A 89 -2.03 1.15 7.02
CA ALA A 89 -3.43 1.52 6.91
C ALA A 89 -4.27 0.49 7.65
N THR A 90 -5.36 0.96 8.25
CA THR A 90 -6.22 0.13 9.08
C THR A 90 -7.66 0.26 8.59
N ILE A 91 -8.30 -0.87 8.37
CA ILE A 91 -9.74 -0.99 8.19
C ILE A 91 -10.30 -1.48 9.53
N SER A 92 -11.29 -0.79 10.08
CA SER A 92 -11.97 -1.19 11.30
C SER A 92 -13.36 -1.70 10.95
N VAL A 93 -13.63 -2.95 11.32
CA VAL A 93 -14.92 -3.61 11.22
C VAL A 93 -15.60 -3.48 12.58
N GLU A 94 -16.57 -2.57 12.66
CA GLU A 94 -17.34 -2.26 13.86
C GLU A 94 -18.69 -3.01 13.82
N ARG A 95 -19.41 -3.00 14.93
CA ARG A 95 -20.74 -3.64 15.03
C ARG A 95 -21.77 -3.05 14.06
N ASN A 96 -21.66 -1.76 13.74
CA ASN A 96 -22.63 -1.07 12.89
C ASN A 96 -22.17 -0.94 11.43
N GLY A 97 -20.93 -1.31 11.10
CA GLY A 97 -20.42 -1.17 9.75
C GLY A 97 -18.91 -1.27 9.64
N ILE A 98 -18.40 -0.95 8.45
CA ILE A 98 -16.98 -0.99 8.10
C ILE A 98 -16.49 0.45 7.93
N ARG A 99 -15.32 0.77 8.49
CA ARG A 99 -14.67 2.07 8.34
C ARG A 99 -13.24 1.91 7.82
N TRP A 100 -12.88 2.78 6.89
CA TRP A 100 -11.54 2.81 6.30
C TRP A 100 -11.13 4.26 6.02
N GLY A 101 -9.99 4.68 6.54
CA GLY A 101 -9.53 6.06 6.41
C GLY A 101 -10.56 7.07 6.94
N ARG A 102 -11.14 7.87 6.03
CA ARG A 102 -12.20 8.86 6.34
C ARG A 102 -13.61 8.40 5.96
N HIS A 103 -13.75 7.18 5.43
CA HIS A 103 -15.00 6.63 4.95
C HIS A 103 -15.57 5.63 5.96
N ALA A 104 -16.89 5.55 6.00
CA ALA A 104 -17.66 4.64 6.84
C ALA A 104 -18.85 4.12 6.02
N MET A 105 -19.19 2.85 6.19
CA MET A 105 -20.31 2.21 5.49
C MET A 105 -21.04 1.24 6.41
N THR A 106 -22.36 1.31 6.42
CA THR A 106 -23.23 0.43 7.21
C THR A 106 -23.40 -0.92 6.50
N TYR A 107 -23.61 -2.01 7.25
CA TYR A 107 -23.89 -3.34 6.69
C TYR A 107 -25.13 -3.38 5.77
N SER A 108 -26.09 -2.49 5.98
CA SER A 108 -27.29 -2.39 5.12
C SER A 108 -27.01 -1.80 3.74
N ASP A 109 -25.90 -1.09 3.57
CA ASP A 109 -25.59 -0.36 2.34
C ASP A 109 -24.69 -1.15 1.37
N PHE A 110 -24.05 -2.23 1.82
CA PHE A 110 -23.17 -3.03 0.98
C PHE A 110 -23.68 -4.45 0.75
N ASN A 111 -23.41 -4.97 -0.45
CA ASN A 111 -23.88 -6.25 -0.94
C ASN A 111 -22.80 -7.32 -0.86
N ASP A 112 -21.58 -6.98 -1.29
CA ASP A 112 -20.49 -7.93 -1.43
C ASP A 112 -19.12 -7.27 -1.17
N ILE A 113 -18.14 -8.09 -0.82
CA ILE A 113 -16.75 -7.70 -0.56
C ILE A 113 -15.86 -8.50 -1.49
N GLY A 114 -15.14 -7.81 -2.38
CA GLY A 114 -14.31 -8.44 -3.39
C GLY A 114 -12.92 -7.85 -3.48
N TRP A 115 -12.09 -8.47 -4.31
CA TRP A 115 -10.81 -7.93 -4.74
C TRP A 115 -10.68 -8.02 -6.25
N LYS A 116 -9.97 -7.07 -6.85
CA LYS A 116 -9.75 -7.01 -8.29
C LYS A 116 -8.28 -6.83 -8.57
N SER A 117 -7.72 -7.65 -9.46
CA SER A 117 -6.38 -7.44 -10.01
C SER A 117 -6.44 -6.53 -11.21
N THR A 118 -5.78 -5.40 -11.10
CA THR A 118 -5.47 -4.52 -12.23
C THR A 118 -4.08 -4.86 -12.75
N ILE A 119 -4.04 -5.57 -13.88
CA ILE A 119 -2.78 -5.78 -14.60
C ILE A 119 -2.46 -4.47 -15.33
N ARG A 120 -1.63 -3.62 -14.73
CA ARG A 120 -1.02 -2.50 -15.46
C ARG A 120 0.11 -3.08 -16.31
N LYS A 121 -0.14 -3.28 -17.61
CA LYS A 121 0.97 -3.39 -18.58
C LYS A 121 1.69 -2.06 -18.56
N ALA A 122 2.87 -2.00 -17.94
CA ALA A 122 3.74 -0.85 -18.08
C ALA A 122 4.02 -0.69 -19.59
N ASN A 123 3.57 0.43 -20.17
CA ASN A 123 3.54 0.61 -21.63
C ASN A 123 4.94 0.55 -22.29
N ARG A 124 6.05 0.44 -21.53
CA ARG A 124 7.42 0.29 -22.04
C ARG A 124 8.37 -0.42 -21.04
N GLY A 125 8.08 -1.64 -20.59
CA GLY A 125 9.09 -2.40 -19.82
C GLY A 125 8.75 -3.88 -19.57
N PRO A 126 9.76 -4.74 -19.31
CA PRO A 126 9.57 -6.18 -19.05
C PRO A 126 8.97 -6.49 -17.67
N PHE A 127 8.73 -5.49 -16.83
CA PHE A 127 8.17 -5.65 -15.49
C PHE A 127 6.65 -5.43 -15.51
N SER A 128 5.88 -6.52 -15.51
CA SER A 128 4.44 -6.46 -15.19
C SER A 128 4.29 -6.43 -13.66
N THR A 129 3.68 -5.37 -13.14
CA THR A 129 3.29 -5.32 -11.72
C THR A 129 1.80 -5.56 -11.65
N THR A 130 1.40 -6.64 -10.98
CA THR A 130 -0.02 -6.91 -10.69
C THR A 130 -0.40 -6.15 -9.43
N ASP A 131 -0.97 -4.97 -9.64
CA ASP A 131 -1.58 -4.20 -8.58
C ASP A 131 -3.00 -4.70 -8.39
N SER A 132 -3.42 -4.95 -7.15
CA SER A 132 -4.79 -5.31 -6.80
C SER A 132 -5.33 -4.35 -5.76
N TYR A 133 -6.65 -4.25 -5.66
CA TYR A 133 -7.30 -3.52 -4.58
C TYR A 133 -8.53 -4.28 -4.07
N VAL A 134 -8.89 -4.01 -2.82
CA VAL A 134 -10.12 -4.52 -2.19
C VAL A 134 -11.22 -3.48 -2.41
N TYR A 135 -12.40 -3.95 -2.80
CA TYR A 135 -13.58 -3.13 -2.98
C TYR A 135 -14.75 -3.68 -2.19
N ILE A 136 -15.67 -2.78 -1.87
CA ILE A 136 -16.99 -3.11 -1.35
C ILE A 136 -18.00 -2.71 -2.42
N GLU A 137 -18.88 -3.62 -2.80
CA GLU A 137 -19.99 -3.32 -3.69
C GLU A 137 -21.15 -2.74 -2.88
N ALA A 138 -21.53 -1.49 -3.16
CA ALA A 138 -22.63 -0.82 -2.49
C ALA A 138 -23.54 -0.18 -3.54
N LYS A 139 -24.84 -0.51 -3.51
CA LYS A 139 -25.86 0.04 -4.42
C LYS A 139 -25.46 -0.06 -5.91
N GLY A 140 -24.86 -1.20 -6.29
CA GLY A 140 -24.38 -1.46 -7.66
C GLY A 140 -23.15 -0.66 -8.07
N ARG A 141 -22.40 -0.10 -7.11
CA ARG A 141 -21.13 0.60 -7.36
C ARG A 141 -19.98 -0.05 -6.59
N GLU A 142 -18.87 -0.27 -7.27
CA GLU A 142 -17.60 -0.70 -6.66
C GLU A 142 -16.96 0.51 -5.93
N ILE A 143 -16.80 0.41 -4.61
CA ILE A 143 -16.11 1.42 -3.79
C ILE A 143 -14.80 0.83 -3.30
N ALA A 144 -13.68 1.39 -3.77
CA ALA A 144 -12.35 0.93 -3.36
C ALA A 144 -12.08 1.25 -1.87
N VAL A 145 -11.78 0.21 -1.11
CA VAL A 145 -11.46 0.29 0.33
C VAL A 145 -9.96 0.50 0.53
N THR A 146 -9.15 -0.17 -0.29
CA THR A 146 -7.70 -0.07 -0.24
C THR A 146 -7.17 0.66 -1.46
N LYS A 147 -6.00 1.29 -1.31
CA LYS A 147 -5.20 1.66 -2.48
C LYS A 147 -4.62 0.39 -3.14
N GLU A 148 -4.01 0.58 -4.31
CA GLU A 148 -3.26 -0.47 -5.00
C GLU A 148 -2.20 -1.11 -4.07
N ILE A 149 -2.33 -2.42 -3.91
CA ILE A 149 -1.50 -3.29 -3.09
C ILE A 149 -1.05 -4.50 -3.92
N LYS A 150 0.04 -5.15 -3.53
CA LYS A 150 0.54 -6.32 -4.26
C LYS A 150 -0.54 -7.42 -4.30
N GLY A 151 -0.72 -8.04 -5.46
CA GLY A 151 -1.85 -8.90 -5.78
C GLY A 151 -2.28 -9.89 -4.70
N GLU A 152 -1.35 -10.70 -4.17
CA GLU A 152 -1.63 -11.69 -3.13
C GLU A 152 -2.17 -11.06 -1.83
N GLY A 153 -1.69 -9.87 -1.47
CA GLY A 153 -2.12 -9.19 -0.27
C GLY A 153 -3.55 -8.63 -0.34
N ALA A 154 -4.06 -8.33 -1.53
CA ALA A 154 -5.46 -7.90 -1.68
C ALA A 154 -6.44 -9.03 -1.38
N ARG A 155 -6.11 -10.24 -1.83
CA ARG A 155 -6.95 -11.42 -1.56
C ARG A 155 -7.03 -11.70 -0.06
N ASP A 156 -5.89 -11.69 0.62
CA ASP A 156 -5.83 -11.98 2.06
C ASP A 156 -6.61 -10.93 2.88
N ILE A 157 -6.53 -9.65 2.49
CA ILE A 157 -7.28 -8.56 3.15
C ILE A 157 -8.78 -8.71 2.87
N ALA A 158 -9.18 -9.01 1.64
CA ALA A 158 -10.59 -9.20 1.29
C ALA A 158 -11.20 -10.38 2.07
N GLU A 159 -10.50 -11.52 2.14
CA GLU A 159 -10.95 -12.69 2.91
C GLU A 159 -11.05 -12.39 4.42
N ALA A 160 -10.09 -11.64 4.97
CA ALA A 160 -10.15 -11.23 6.38
C ALA A 160 -11.32 -10.26 6.65
N LEU A 161 -11.57 -9.34 5.72
CA LEU A 161 -12.64 -8.36 5.81
C LEU A 161 -14.01 -9.02 5.72
N ASP A 162 -14.19 -9.94 4.77
CA ASP A 162 -15.43 -10.69 4.56
C ASP A 162 -15.77 -11.58 5.77
N LYS A 163 -14.79 -12.31 6.31
CA LYS A 163 -14.98 -13.13 7.53
C LYS A 163 -15.39 -12.28 8.73
N ALA A 164 -14.74 -11.13 8.92
CA ALA A 164 -15.06 -10.23 10.03
C ALA A 164 -16.45 -9.62 9.87
N ALA A 165 -16.82 -9.18 8.66
CA ALA A 165 -18.12 -8.61 8.35
C ALA A 165 -19.24 -9.64 8.54
N THR A 166 -19.09 -10.84 7.99
CA THR A 166 -20.08 -11.93 8.09
C THR A 166 -20.32 -12.34 9.54
N HIS A 167 -19.27 -12.40 10.36
CA HIS A 167 -19.41 -12.67 11.79
C HIS A 167 -20.31 -11.65 12.49
N TYR A 168 -20.18 -10.36 12.16
CA TYR A 168 -21.01 -9.30 12.74
C TYR A 168 -22.44 -9.31 12.24
N VAL A 169 -22.67 -9.55 10.94
CA VAL A 169 -24.02 -9.67 10.38
C VAL A 169 -24.78 -10.82 11.04
N ASN A 170 -24.12 -11.97 11.26
CA ASN A 170 -24.71 -13.12 11.94
C ASN A 170 -25.00 -12.87 13.43
N GLN A 171 -24.30 -11.94 14.07
CA GLN A 171 -24.60 -11.52 15.45
C GLN A 171 -25.76 -10.53 15.54
N LEU A 172 -26.03 -9.77 14.47
CA LEU A 172 -27.14 -8.81 14.40
C LEU A 172 -28.47 -9.46 14.01
N SER A 173 -28.42 -10.61 13.34
CA SER A 173 -29.62 -11.37 12.91
C SER A 173 -30.16 -12.33 13.97
N ARG A 174 -29.49 -12.44 15.14
CA ARG A 174 -29.94 -13.19 16.31
C ARG A 174 -30.50 -12.24 17.36
#